data_AF-A0A447MXX6-F1
#
_entry.id   AF-A0A447MXX6-F1
#
_cell.length_a   1.000
_cell.length_b   1.000
_cell.length_c   1.000
_cell.angle_alpha   90.00
_cell.angle_beta   90.00
_cell.angle_gamma   90.00
#
_symmetry.space_group_name_H-M   'P 1'
#
loop_
_entity.id
_entity.type
_entity.pdbx_description
1 polymer ?
#
loop_
_entity_poly.entity_id
_entity_poly.type
_entity_poly.pdbx_seq_one_letter_code
_entity_poly.pdbx_strand_id
1 'polypeptide(L)'
;MPLRIKRMGVNAALWKEEQSAEIIHQLATLIHAGLTLSEGLELLAQQHPHRQWQALLRTLVHELEQGVPFSSALVSWPQVFPPLYQTMIRTGELTGKLADCCFELARQQKAQRQITVSVKRRCAIPPLF
;
A
#
# COMPACT_ATOMS: atom_id res chain seq x y z
N MET A 1 3.36 1.95 -38.94
CA MET A 1 2.53 1.12 -38.04
C MET A 1 1.96 2.01 -36.95
N PRO A 2 0.64 2.33 -36.91
CA PRO A 2 0.10 3.19 -35.86
C PRO A 2 -0.04 2.42 -34.54
N LEU A 3 0.58 2.92 -33.46
CA LEU A 3 0.46 2.35 -32.12
C LEU A 3 -0.96 2.62 -31.58
N ARG A 4 -1.77 1.56 -31.47
CA ARG A 4 -3.13 1.64 -30.91
C ARG A 4 -3.04 1.72 -29.38
N ILE A 5 -3.03 2.95 -28.85
CA ILE A 5 -3.09 3.20 -27.40
C ILE A 5 -4.52 2.89 -26.92
N LYS A 6 -4.73 1.73 -26.29
CA LYS A 6 -5.94 1.48 -25.50
C LYS A 6 -5.84 2.30 -24.21
N ARG A 7 -6.64 3.36 -24.08
CA ARG A 7 -6.88 4.01 -22.77
C ARG A 7 -7.44 2.95 -21.82
N MET A 8 -6.66 2.59 -20.81
CA MET A 8 -7.08 1.67 -19.76
C MET A 8 -7.67 2.52 -18.65
N GLY A 9 -8.96 2.32 -18.33
CA GLY A 9 -9.62 3.04 -17.26
C GLY A 9 -9.02 2.71 -15.90
N VAL A 10 -8.97 3.69 -15.01
CA VAL A 10 -8.59 3.51 -13.60
C VAL A 10 -9.66 2.67 -12.92
N ASN A 11 -9.30 1.51 -12.38
CA ASN A 11 -10.22 0.65 -11.67
C ASN A 11 -10.15 0.95 -10.17
N ALA A 12 -11.18 1.60 -9.64
CA ALA A 12 -11.28 1.95 -8.23
C ALA A 12 -11.33 0.71 -7.30
N ALA A 13 -11.78 -0.45 -7.81
CA ALA A 13 -11.82 -1.69 -7.02
C ALA A 13 -10.42 -2.25 -6.69
N LEU A 14 -9.37 -1.76 -7.37
CA LEU A 14 -7.99 -2.15 -7.08
C LEU A 14 -7.39 -1.37 -5.90
N TRP A 15 -7.98 -0.24 -5.51
CA TRP A 15 -7.55 0.60 -4.38
C TRP A 15 -8.13 0.14 -3.04
N LYS A 16 -8.33 -1.16 -2.91
CA LYS A 16 -8.77 -1.75 -1.65
C LYS A 16 -7.65 -1.70 -0.64
N GLU A 17 -8.00 -1.42 0.61
CA GLU A 17 -7.05 -1.46 1.71
C GLU A 17 -6.33 -2.82 1.82
N GLU A 18 -6.96 -3.93 1.39
CA GLU A 18 -6.32 -5.26 1.35
C GLU A 18 -5.02 -5.24 0.57
N GLN A 19 -5.05 -4.59 -0.60
CA GLN A 19 -3.94 -4.59 -1.52
C GLN A 19 -2.82 -3.68 -1.01
N SER A 20 -3.14 -2.49 -0.49
CA SER A 20 -2.13 -1.59 0.08
C SER A 20 -1.45 -2.18 1.32
N ALA A 21 -2.19 -2.87 2.19
CA ALA A 21 -1.63 -3.56 3.34
C ALA A 21 -0.66 -4.69 2.94
N GLU A 22 -1.01 -5.48 1.93
CA GLU A 22 -0.15 -6.55 1.41
C GLU A 22 1.14 -5.98 0.81
N ILE A 23 1.03 -4.93 -0.02
CA ILE A 23 2.18 -4.24 -0.60
C ILE A 23 3.14 -3.73 0.48
N ILE A 24 2.63 -3.07 1.53
CA ILE A 24 3.47 -2.56 2.62
C ILE A 24 4.12 -3.69 3.42
N HIS A 25 3.43 -4.82 3.61
CA HIS A 25 4.00 -5.99 4.27
C HIS A 25 5.15 -6.61 3.46
N GLN A 26 4.95 -6.79 2.16
CA GLN A 26 5.98 -7.29 1.26
C GLN A 26 7.17 -6.34 1.20
N LEU A 27 6.92 -5.03 1.13
CA LEU A 27 7.95 -4.01 1.15
C LEU A 27 8.76 -4.03 2.46
N ALA A 28 8.09 -4.17 3.61
CA ALA A 28 8.75 -4.33 4.90
C ALA A 28 9.70 -5.53 4.91
N THR A 29 9.27 -6.64 4.31
CA THR A 29 10.04 -7.88 4.21
C THR A 29 11.30 -7.69 3.36
N LEU A 30 11.17 -7.00 2.23
CA LEU A 30 12.31 -6.71 1.35
C LEU A 30 13.31 -5.76 2.00
N ILE A 31 12.85 -4.70 2.66
CA ILE A 31 13.71 -3.75 3.38
C ILE A 31 14.42 -4.46 4.54
N HIS A 32 13.71 -5.32 5.26
CA HIS A 32 14.28 -6.12 6.33
C HIS A 32 15.33 -7.12 5.82
N ALA A 33 15.16 -7.63 4.60
CA ALA A 33 16.14 -8.46 3.90
C ALA A 33 17.36 -7.69 3.37
N GLY A 34 17.42 -6.37 3.59
CA GLY A 34 18.56 -5.52 3.25
C GLY A 34 18.44 -4.79 1.91
N LEU A 35 17.30 -4.90 1.21
CA LEU A 35 17.06 -4.09 0.02
C LEU A 35 16.80 -2.63 0.42
N THR A 36 17.23 -1.71 -0.43
CA THR A 36 16.80 -0.32 -0.31
C THR A 36 15.30 -0.19 -0.61
N LEU A 37 14.70 0.90 -0.14
CA LEU A 37 13.29 1.19 -0.37
C LEU A 37 12.93 1.25 -1.86
N SER A 38 13.78 1.89 -2.68
CA SER A 38 13.58 1.99 -4.13
C SER A 38 13.68 0.63 -4.82
N GLU A 39 14.65 -0.21 -4.46
CA GLU A 39 14.77 -1.59 -4.99
C GLU A 39 13.56 -2.44 -4.61
N GLY A 40 13.09 -2.34 -3.37
CA GLY A 40 11.90 -3.04 -2.91
C GLY A 40 10.65 -2.64 -3.69
N LEU A 41 10.43 -1.34 -3.89
CA LEU A 41 9.29 -0.83 -4.66
C LEU A 41 9.37 -1.24 -6.15
N GLU A 42 10.56 -1.20 -6.75
CA GLU A 42 10.75 -1.61 -8.15
C GLU A 42 10.50 -3.12 -8.32
N LEU A 43 10.99 -3.95 -7.40
CA LEU A 43 10.72 -5.39 -7.42
C LEU A 43 9.22 -5.69 -7.31
N LEU A 44 8.52 -5.02 -6.40
CA LEU A 44 7.07 -5.15 -6.26
C LEU A 44 6.35 -4.68 -7.53
N ALA A 45 6.80 -3.58 -8.14
CA ALA A 45 6.23 -3.09 -9.38
C ALA A 45 6.39 -4.10 -10.53
N GLN A 46 7.50 -4.82 -10.60
CA GLN A 46 7.74 -5.83 -11.63
C GLN A 46 6.87 -7.09 -11.42
N GLN A 47 6.64 -7.48 -10.17
CA GLN A 47 5.92 -8.71 -9.82
C GLN A 47 4.39 -8.53 -9.74
N HIS A 48 3.89 -7.30 -9.59
CA HIS A 48 2.47 -7.10 -9.32
C HIS A 48 1.58 -7.44 -10.53
N PRO A 49 0.47 -8.21 -10.37
CA PRO A 49 -0.35 -8.64 -11.50
C PRO A 49 -1.15 -7.50 -12.16
N HIS A 50 -1.44 -6.43 -11.43
CA HIS A 50 -2.25 -5.31 -11.92
C HIS A 50 -1.40 -4.13 -12.38
N ARG A 51 -1.51 -3.78 -13.67
CA ARG A 51 -0.80 -2.65 -14.28
C ARG A 51 -0.99 -1.30 -13.58
N GLN A 52 -2.16 -1.04 -13.00
CA GLN A 52 -2.43 0.19 -12.25
C GLN A 52 -1.54 0.31 -11.00
N TRP A 53 -1.31 -0.80 -10.32
CA TRP A 53 -0.38 -0.88 -9.19
C TRP A 53 1.07 -0.81 -9.65
N GLN A 54 1.43 -1.47 -10.75
CA GLN A 54 2.78 -1.34 -11.33
C GLN A 54 3.11 0.13 -11.65
N ALA A 55 2.16 0.86 -12.24
CA ALA A 55 2.33 2.28 -12.56
C ALA A 55 2.46 3.15 -11.29
N LEU A 56 1.62 2.91 -10.28
CA LEU A 56 1.70 3.60 -9.00
C LEU A 56 3.06 3.36 -8.33
N LEU A 57 3.49 2.11 -8.22
CA LEU A 57 4.76 1.76 -7.57
C LEU A 57 5.96 2.38 -8.30
N ARG A 58 5.97 2.35 -9.63
CA ARG A 58 7.01 3.03 -10.42
C ARG A 58 6.99 4.55 -10.28
N THR A 59 5.81 5.14 -10.10
CA THR A 59 5.69 6.58 -9.82
C THR A 59 6.35 6.90 -8.47
N LEU A 60 6.12 6.07 -7.45
CA LEU A 60 6.77 6.22 -6.15
C LEU A 60 8.28 6.06 -6.26
N VAL A 61 8.78 5.04 -6.96
CA VAL A 61 10.22 4.87 -7.23
C VAL A 61 10.81 6.15 -7.85
N HIS A 62 10.14 6.69 -8.87
CA HIS A 62 10.61 7.90 -9.54
C HIS A 62 10.66 9.11 -8.58
N GLU A 63 9.64 9.32 -7.75
CA GLU A 63 9.64 10.41 -6.76
C GLU A 63 10.78 10.24 -5.74
N LEU A 64 11.05 9.02 -5.28
CA LEU A 64 12.16 8.72 -4.38
C LEU A 64 13.52 9.01 -5.01
N GLU A 65 13.70 8.66 -6.29
CA GLU A 65 14.92 8.97 -7.05
C GLU A 65 15.14 10.48 -7.21
N GLN A 66 14.06 11.29 -7.20
CA GLN A 66 14.13 12.74 -7.17
C GLN A 66 14.41 13.30 -5.75
N GLY A 67 14.60 12.44 -4.75
CA GLY A 67 14.85 12.83 -3.36
C GLY A 67 13.59 13.21 -2.58
N VAL A 68 12.40 12.89 -3.10
CA VAL A 68 11.15 13.08 -2.36
C VAL A 68 11.07 12.01 -1.27
N PRO A 69 10.83 12.39 0.00
CA PRO A 69 10.60 11.41 1.06
C PRO A 69 9.41 10.52 0.73
N PHE A 70 9.49 9.24 1.04
CA PHE A 70 8.44 8.27 0.78
C PHE A 70 7.14 8.63 1.46
N SER A 71 7.18 9.13 2.69
CA SER A 71 5.98 9.67 3.35
C SER A 71 5.33 10.82 2.57
N SER A 72 6.10 11.62 1.84
CA SER A 72 5.57 12.71 1.02
C SER A 72 4.99 12.18 -0.31
N ALA A 73 5.68 11.24 -0.94
CA ALA A 73 5.21 10.56 -2.16
C ALA A 73 3.81 9.92 -1.99
N LEU A 74 3.56 9.34 -0.81
CA LEU A 74 2.27 8.70 -0.51
C LEU A 74 1.10 9.70 -0.36
N VAL A 75 1.37 10.98 -0.08
CA VAL A 75 0.33 12.04 0.05
C VAL A 75 -0.46 12.21 -1.23
N SER A 76 0.19 12.00 -2.38
CA SER A 76 -0.43 12.10 -3.70
C SER A 76 -1.47 11.00 -3.94
N TRP A 77 -1.57 9.99 -3.05
CA TRP A 77 -2.39 8.80 -3.21
C TRP A 77 -3.25 8.48 -1.97
N PRO A 78 -4.04 9.44 -1.45
CA PRO A 78 -4.80 9.26 -0.20
C PRO A 78 -5.88 8.16 -0.30
N GLN A 79 -6.33 7.85 -1.50
CA GLN A 79 -7.29 6.79 -1.78
C GLN A 79 -6.67 5.37 -1.74
N VAL A 80 -5.34 5.27 -1.74
CA VAL A 80 -4.60 4.00 -1.67
C VAL A 80 -3.92 3.86 -0.31
N PHE A 81 -3.34 4.95 0.18
CA PHE A 81 -2.60 5.01 1.44
C PHE A 81 -3.25 6.05 2.38
N PRO A 82 -4.09 5.59 3.33
CA PRO A 82 -4.71 6.47 4.31
C PRO A 82 -3.68 7.22 5.18
N PRO A 83 -4.06 8.31 5.85
CA PRO A 83 -3.14 9.16 6.65
C PRO A 83 -2.27 8.42 7.69
N LEU A 84 -2.76 7.28 8.20
CA LEU A 84 -2.03 6.42 9.11
C LEU A 84 -0.71 5.91 8.49
N TYR A 85 -0.74 5.51 7.22
CA TYR A 85 0.42 5.00 6.49
C TYR A 85 1.50 6.07 6.43
N GLN A 86 1.10 7.29 6.06
CA GLN A 86 2.01 8.42 5.99
C GLN A 86 2.70 8.69 7.33
N THR A 87 1.93 8.69 8.43
CA THR A 87 2.44 9.04 9.76
C THR A 87 3.49 8.03 10.24
N MET A 88 3.19 6.75 10.06
CA MET A 88 4.07 5.65 10.47
C MET A 88 5.29 5.53 9.57
N ILE A 89 5.13 5.70 8.26
CA ILE A 89 6.25 5.70 7.31
C ILE A 89 7.17 6.88 7.58
N ARG A 90 6.63 8.08 7.80
CA ARG A 90 7.43 9.26 8.17
C ARG A 90 8.22 9.03 9.46
N THR A 91 7.60 8.39 10.45
CA THR A 91 8.28 8.01 11.70
C THR A 91 9.41 7.02 11.42
N GLY A 92 9.17 6.03 10.57
CA GLY A 92 10.17 5.06 10.13
C GLY A 92 11.35 5.70 9.38
N GLU A 93 11.07 6.65 8.48
CA GLU A 93 12.09 7.41 7.75
C GLU A 93 12.98 8.23 8.70
N LEU A 94 12.37 8.97 9.64
CA LEU A 94 13.10 9.82 10.58
C LEU A 94 13.94 9.03 11.60
N THR A 95 13.48 7.83 11.98
CA THR A 95 14.14 7.00 12.98
C THR A 95 15.07 5.94 12.38
N GLY A 96 15.08 5.79 11.06
CA GLY A 96 15.79 4.71 10.37
C GLY A 96 15.17 3.33 10.56
N LYS A 97 13.95 3.24 11.11
CA LYS A 97 13.24 1.99 11.44
C LYS A 97 12.08 1.70 10.49
N LEU A 98 12.28 1.99 9.20
CA LEU A 98 11.21 1.92 8.20
C LEU A 98 10.60 0.52 8.10
N ALA A 99 11.42 -0.54 8.10
CA ALA A 99 10.93 -1.92 8.05
C ALA A 99 10.01 -2.25 9.25
N ASP A 100 10.44 -1.90 10.46
CA ASP A 100 9.67 -2.15 11.69
C ASP A 100 8.34 -1.40 11.69
N CYS A 101 8.34 -0.12 11.27
CA CYS A 101 7.14 0.68 11.14
C CYS A 101 6.18 0.11 10.08
N CYS A 102 6.69 -0.37 8.95
CA CYS A 102 5.88 -1.03 7.92
C CYS A 102 5.29 -2.36 8.40
N PHE A 103 6.02 -3.15 9.18
CA PHE A 103 5.48 -4.37 9.80
C PHE A 103 4.37 -4.07 10.81
N GLU A 104 4.56 -3.07 11.67
CA GLU A 104 3.56 -2.67 12.65
C GLU A 104 2.30 -2.11 11.96
N LEU A 105 2.47 -1.32 10.87
CA LEU A 105 1.36 -0.88 10.02
C LEU A 105 0.56 -2.05 9.44
N ALA A 106 1.24 -3.00 8.79
CA ALA A 106 0.59 -4.17 8.21
C ALA A 106 -0.16 -4.98 9.26
N ARG A 107 0.43 -5.13 10.46
CA ARG A 107 -0.19 -5.80 11.60
C ARG A 107 -1.43 -5.06 12.10
N GLN A 108 -1.37 -3.74 12.28
CA GLN A 108 -2.49 -2.94 12.75
C GLN A 108 -3.67 -2.98 11.78
N GLN A 109 -3.43 -2.92 10.47
CA GLN A 109 -4.50 -3.03 9.47
C GLN A 109 -5.16 -4.41 9.51
N LYS A 110 -4.37 -5.47 9.64
CA LYS A 110 -4.87 -6.85 9.76
C LYS A 110 -5.69 -7.05 11.04
N ALA A 111 -5.29 -6.42 12.15
CA ALA A 111 -6.02 -6.45 13.41
C ALA A 111 -7.34 -5.67 13.35
N GLN A 112 -7.34 -4.45 12.82
CA GLN A 112 -8.55 -3.63 12.68
C GLN A 112 -9.64 -4.33 11.88
N ARG A 113 -9.29 -5.08 10.83
CA ARG A 113 -10.27 -5.85 10.06
C ARG A 113 -10.92 -7.00 10.81
N GLN A 114 -10.18 -7.70 11.67
CA GLN A 114 -10.75 -8.81 12.45
C GLN A 114 -11.85 -8.34 13.40
N ILE A 115 -11.73 -7.10 13.88
CA ILE A 115 -12.73 -6.46 14.72
C ILE A 115 -13.97 -6.13 13.88
N THR A 116 -13.82 -5.51 12.70
CA THR A 116 -14.97 -5.15 11.83
C THR A 116 -15.73 -6.36 11.31
N VAL A 117 -15.05 -7.47 10.98
CA VAL A 117 -15.70 -8.71 10.52
C VAL A 117 -16.53 -9.36 11.63
N SER A 118 -16.13 -9.22 12.90
CA SER A 118 -16.83 -9.79 14.05
C SER A 118 -18.12 -9.04 14.41
N VAL A 119 -18.20 -7.74 14.12
CA VAL A 119 -19.43 -6.94 14.37
C VAL A 119 -20.53 -7.27 13.36
N LYS A 120 -20.19 -7.68 12.13
CA LYS A 120 -21.19 -7.97 11.09
C LYS A 120 -21.87 -9.35 11.22
N ARG A 121 -21.32 -10.26 12.03
CA ARG A 121 -21.91 -11.60 12.26
C ARG A 121 -22.96 -11.64 13.38
N ARG A 122 -23.25 -10.52 14.06
CA ARG A 122 -24.11 -10.52 15.26
C ARG A 122 -25.34 -9.61 15.16
N CYS A 123 -25.68 -9.08 13.98
CA CYS A 123 -26.95 -8.41 13.72
C CYS A 123 -27.68 -9.06 12.54
N ALA A 124 -28.02 -10.33 12.72
CA ALA A 124 -29.12 -10.97 12.01
C ALA A 124 -30.12 -11.37 13.10
N ILE A 125 -30.82 -10.39 13.66
CA ILE A 125 -32.03 -10.68 14.44
C ILE A 125 -33.08 -11.01 13.37
N PRO A 126 -33.55 -12.26 13.27
CA PRO A 126 -34.65 -12.57 12.36
C PRO A 126 -35.88 -11.76 12.79
N PRO A 127 -36.66 -11.18 11.86
CA PRO A 127 -37.89 -10.50 12.22
C PRO A 127 -38.84 -11.52 12.87
N LEU A 128 -39.22 -11.26 14.12
CA LEU A 128 -40.32 -11.94 14.77
C LEU A 128 -41.62 -11.38 14.18
N PHE A 129 -42.16 -12.05 13.17
CA PHE A 129 -43.59 -12.07 12.82
C PHE A 129 -43.92 -13.42 12.19
#